data_AF-A0A1D6FVL9-F1
#
_entry.id   AF-A0A1D6FVL9-F1
#
_cell.length_a   1.000
_cell.length_b   1.000
_cell.length_c   1.000
_cell.angle_alpha   90.00
_cell.angle_beta   90.00
_cell.angle_gamma   90.00
#
_symmetry.space_group_name_H-M   'P 1'
#
loop_
_entity.id
_entity.type
_entity.pdbx_description
1 polymer ?
#
loop_
_entity_poly.entity_id
_entity_poly.type
_entity_poly.pdbx_seq_one_letter_code
_entity_poly.pdbx_strand_id
1 'polypeptide(L)'
;MAHARTRDDQVRTEHNTLIQKAGLRSLPCSTGSIADIQIENTAEMAEAIILALRKIGSALADETAKKMLAKLSEKVNNLRDLNDKIESIRMQLTAMNNVICKIGTIYLTDEVVRGWIGEVRKVAYHVEDVMDMYSYHTLQMEEEWFLKKYFIKASHYVLVFSQIAEEVIKVEKEIKKVVELKNLWFKTAFAR
;
A
#
# COMPACT_ATOMS: atom_id res chain seq x y z
N MET A 1 17.75 -5.83 -66.58
CA MET A 1 18.02 -6.52 -65.31
C MET A 1 17.02 -6.03 -64.28
N ALA A 2 15.91 -6.76 -64.11
CA ALA A 2 14.83 -6.39 -63.20
C ALA A 2 15.06 -7.10 -61.85
N HIS A 3 15.29 -6.33 -60.78
CA HIS A 3 15.37 -6.87 -59.43
C HIS A 3 13.98 -7.32 -58.99
N ALA A 4 13.83 -8.61 -58.72
CA ALA A 4 12.62 -9.21 -58.16
C ALA A 4 12.41 -8.66 -56.75
N ARG A 5 11.40 -7.79 -56.60
CA ARG A 5 10.94 -7.30 -55.30
C ARG A 5 10.27 -8.47 -54.58
N THR A 6 10.87 -8.96 -53.50
CA THR A 6 10.43 -10.15 -52.78
C THR A 6 9.12 -9.88 -52.04
N ARG A 7 8.28 -10.91 -51.88
CA ARG A 7 6.98 -10.84 -51.17
C ARG A 7 7.10 -10.18 -49.79
N ASP A 8 8.21 -10.37 -49.11
CA ASP A 8 8.49 -9.79 -47.79
C ASP A 8 8.64 -8.25 -47.82
N ASP A 9 9.07 -7.66 -48.93
CA ASP A 9 9.18 -6.21 -49.08
C ASP A 9 7.81 -5.56 -49.25
N GLN A 10 6.89 -6.26 -49.89
CA GLN A 10 5.52 -5.79 -50.09
C GLN A 10 4.72 -5.89 -48.78
N VAL A 11 4.84 -7.00 -48.05
CA VAL A 11 4.22 -7.17 -46.72
C VAL A 11 4.72 -6.11 -45.73
N ARG A 12 6.02 -5.81 -45.76
CA ARG A 12 6.62 -4.78 -44.90
C ARG A 12 6.18 -3.36 -45.25
N THR A 13 5.96 -3.08 -46.53
CA THR A 13 5.44 -1.78 -46.98
C THR A 13 3.97 -1.61 -46.61
N GLU A 14 3.16 -2.66 -46.76
CA GLU A 14 1.74 -2.66 -46.38
C GLU A 14 1.55 -2.54 -44.86
N HIS A 15 2.35 -3.26 -44.06
CA HIS A 15 2.36 -3.16 -42.59
C HIS A 15 2.72 -1.75 -42.11
N ASN A 16 3.73 -1.12 -42.70
CA ASN A 16 4.10 0.26 -42.34
C ASN A 16 3.02 1.27 -42.74
N THR A 17 2.32 1.04 -43.85
CA THR A 17 1.21 1.89 -44.30
C THR A 17 -0.01 1.77 -43.36
N LEU A 18 -0.26 0.57 -42.82
CA LEU A 18 -1.32 0.33 -41.84
C LEU A 18 -1.01 0.96 -40.47
N ILE A 19 0.25 0.92 -40.02
CA ILE A 19 0.71 1.60 -38.79
C ILE A 19 0.50 3.11 -38.89
N GLN A 20 0.81 3.71 -40.05
CA GLN A 20 0.66 5.14 -40.27
C GLN A 20 -0.83 5.58 -40.32
N LYS A 21 -1.71 4.69 -40.80
CA LYS A 21 -3.16 4.93 -40.87
C LYS A 21 -3.87 4.72 -39.53
N ALA A 22 -3.29 3.92 -38.62
CA ALA A 22 -3.84 3.62 -37.30
C ALA A 22 -3.44 4.63 -36.20
N GLY A 23 -2.61 5.63 -36.50
CA GLY A 23 -2.16 6.63 -35.50
C GLY A 23 -1.29 6.05 -34.37
N LEU A 24 -0.91 4.77 -34.47
CA LEU A 24 -0.01 4.11 -33.53
C LEU A 24 1.41 4.53 -33.87
N ARG A 25 1.90 5.60 -33.22
CA ARG A 25 3.33 5.92 -33.22
C ARG A 25 4.08 4.69 -32.72
N SER A 26 5.02 4.19 -33.51
CA SER A 26 6.02 3.25 -33.02
C SER A 26 6.69 3.86 -31.79
N LEU A 27 6.50 3.23 -30.63
CA LEU A 27 7.23 3.60 -29.42
C LEU A 27 8.73 3.45 -29.72
N PRO A 28 9.55 4.50 -29.53
CA PRO A 28 10.99 4.34 -29.60
C PRO A 28 11.43 3.44 -28.45
N CYS A 29 12.33 2.48 -28.75
CA CYS A 29 13.09 1.74 -27.74
C CYS A 29 13.57 2.72 -26.67
N SER A 30 13.08 2.59 -25.44
CA SER A 30 13.41 3.53 -24.38
C SER A 30 14.87 3.34 -23.96
N THR A 31 15.70 4.30 -24.34
CA THR A 31 16.74 4.76 -23.43
C THR A 31 15.98 5.39 -22.26
N GLY A 32 15.73 4.62 -21.19
CA GLY A 32 14.98 5.09 -20.04
C GLY A 32 15.59 6.38 -19.51
N SER A 33 14.87 7.50 -19.64
CA SER A 33 15.30 8.78 -19.10
C SER A 33 15.35 8.67 -17.58
N ILE A 34 16.28 9.37 -16.93
CA ILE A 34 16.31 9.48 -15.46
C ILE A 34 14.94 9.95 -14.93
N ALA A 35 14.23 10.79 -15.70
CA ALA A 35 12.88 11.23 -15.38
C ALA A 35 11.85 10.08 -15.41
N ASP A 36 11.95 9.14 -16.36
CA ASP A 36 11.03 8.00 -16.46
C ASP A 36 11.26 7.03 -15.30
N ILE A 37 12.53 6.77 -14.95
CA ILE A 37 12.91 5.96 -13.79
C ILE A 37 12.47 6.64 -12.48
N GLN A 38 12.54 7.98 -12.38
CA GLN A 38 12.10 8.72 -11.20
C GLN A 38 10.57 8.73 -11.04
N ILE A 39 9.82 8.79 -12.14
CA ILE A 39 8.35 8.72 -12.15
C ILE A 39 7.88 7.31 -11.75
N GLU A 40 8.52 6.26 -12.28
CA GLU A 40 8.22 4.87 -11.94
C GLU A 40 8.52 4.58 -10.45
N ASN A 41 9.67 5.04 -9.94
CA ASN A 41 10.01 4.95 -8.53
C ASN A 41 9.07 5.77 -7.62
N THR A 42 8.50 6.89 -8.08
CA THR A 42 7.53 7.69 -7.29
C THR A 42 6.14 7.08 -7.27
N ALA A 43 5.70 6.46 -8.36
CA ALA A 43 4.48 5.68 -8.39
C ALA A 43 4.54 4.52 -7.38
N GLU A 44 5.61 3.71 -7.42
CA GLU A 44 5.81 2.60 -6.46
C GLU A 44 5.95 3.07 -4.99
N MET A 45 6.48 4.27 -4.75
CA MET A 45 6.60 4.84 -3.39
C MET A 45 5.25 5.22 -2.79
N ALA A 46 4.34 5.78 -3.58
CA ALA A 46 3.03 6.19 -3.10
C ALA A 46 2.03 5.02 -3.05
N GLU A 47 2.17 4.04 -3.93
CA GLU A 47 1.22 2.92 -4.07
C GLU A 47 1.01 2.14 -2.76
N ALA A 48 2.08 1.68 -2.10
CA ALA A 48 1.95 0.90 -0.87
C ALA A 48 1.24 1.68 0.25
N ILE A 49 1.58 2.97 0.41
CA ILE A 49 1.02 3.83 1.45
C ILE A 49 -0.46 4.14 1.15
N ILE A 50 -0.78 4.47 -0.11
CA ILE A 50 -2.15 4.72 -0.56
C ILE A 50 -3.01 3.46 -0.39
N LEU A 51 -2.46 2.30 -0.73
CA LEU A 51 -3.13 1.00 -0.59
C LEU A 51 -3.45 0.70 0.87
N ALA A 52 -2.46 0.84 1.76
CA ALA A 52 -2.62 0.68 3.20
C ALA A 52 -3.70 1.65 3.77
N LEU A 53 -3.63 2.93 3.40
CA LEU A 53 -4.62 3.94 3.82
C LEU A 53 -6.04 3.61 3.34
N ARG A 54 -6.17 3.10 2.10
CA ARG A 54 -7.45 2.65 1.56
C ARG A 54 -8.02 1.49 2.36
N LYS A 55 -7.22 0.47 2.67
CA LYS A 55 -7.67 -0.69 3.45
C LYS A 55 -8.05 -0.31 4.88
N ILE A 56 -7.29 0.58 5.53
CA ILE A 56 -7.69 1.16 6.81
C ILE A 56 -9.04 1.89 6.71
N GLY A 57 -9.22 2.71 5.67
CA GLY A 57 -10.48 3.40 5.43
C GLY A 57 -11.67 2.44 5.31
N SER A 58 -11.49 1.33 4.58
CA SER A 58 -12.49 0.26 4.49
C SER A 58 -12.76 -0.40 5.84
N ALA A 59 -11.71 -0.77 6.58
CA ALA A 59 -11.84 -1.40 7.90
C ALA A 59 -12.58 -0.50 8.92
N LEU A 60 -12.31 0.80 8.89
CA LEU A 60 -12.97 1.78 9.77
C LEU A 60 -14.37 2.16 9.32
N ALA A 61 -14.76 1.90 8.06
CA ALA A 61 -16.13 2.12 7.57
C ALA A 61 -17.04 0.91 7.80
N ASP A 62 -16.48 -0.25 8.17
CA ASP A 62 -17.23 -1.50 8.36
C ASP A 62 -18.02 -1.50 9.69
N GLU A 63 -19.26 -1.02 9.61
CA GLU A 63 -20.19 -0.97 10.75
C GLU A 63 -20.59 -2.36 11.29
N THR A 64 -20.56 -3.40 10.44
CA THR A 64 -20.85 -4.76 10.88
C THR A 64 -19.69 -5.29 11.73
N ALA A 65 -18.46 -5.13 11.25
CA ALA A 65 -17.26 -5.49 11.99
C ALA A 65 -17.20 -4.77 13.35
N LYS A 66 -17.48 -3.46 13.39
CA LYS A 66 -17.51 -2.70 14.66
C LYS A 66 -18.48 -3.28 15.67
N LYS A 67 -19.70 -3.63 15.26
CA LYS A 67 -20.71 -4.24 16.14
C LYS A 67 -20.26 -5.60 16.65
N MET A 68 -19.61 -6.41 15.82
CA MET A 68 -19.11 -7.73 16.22
C MET A 68 -17.90 -7.61 17.15
N LEU A 69 -16.95 -6.72 16.86
CA LEU A 69 -15.83 -6.39 17.73
C LEU A 69 -16.30 -5.90 19.11
N ALA A 70 -17.34 -5.05 19.16
CA ALA A 70 -17.91 -4.61 20.42
C ALA A 70 -18.37 -5.80 21.29
N LYS A 71 -19.04 -6.80 20.68
CA LYS A 71 -19.44 -8.04 21.38
C LYS A 71 -18.26 -8.89 21.84
N LEU A 72 -17.18 -8.95 21.04
CA LEU A 72 -15.96 -9.67 21.43
C LEU A 72 -15.19 -8.93 22.54
N SER A 73 -15.24 -7.59 22.55
CA SER A 73 -14.55 -6.74 23.52
C SER A 73 -15.09 -6.87 24.94
N GLU A 74 -16.34 -7.32 25.11
CA GLU A 74 -16.89 -7.69 26.42
C GLU A 74 -16.06 -8.80 27.10
N LYS A 75 -15.31 -9.59 26.30
CA LYS A 75 -14.51 -10.72 26.79
C LYS A 75 -13.02 -10.39 26.90
N VAL A 76 -12.50 -9.46 26.09
CA VAL A 76 -11.07 -9.09 26.11
C VAL A 76 -10.86 -7.59 25.87
N ASN A 77 -10.10 -6.96 26.77
CA ASN A 77 -9.91 -5.51 26.81
C ASN A 77 -9.07 -4.94 25.66
N ASN A 78 -8.17 -5.72 25.06
CA ASN A 78 -7.30 -5.32 23.94
C ASN A 78 -8.06 -5.01 22.64
N LEU A 79 -9.32 -5.43 22.53
CA LEU A 79 -10.17 -5.16 21.36
C LEU A 79 -10.89 -3.82 21.48
N ARG A 80 -10.97 -3.25 22.68
CA ARG A 80 -11.75 -2.04 22.95
C ARG A 80 -11.15 -0.81 22.27
N ASP A 81 -9.83 -0.74 22.20
CA ASP A 81 -9.07 0.37 21.61
C ASP A 81 -8.50 0.03 20.22
N LEU A 82 -8.86 -1.13 19.64
CA LEU A 82 -8.33 -1.58 18.35
C LEU A 82 -8.60 -0.56 17.23
N ASN A 83 -9.84 -0.09 17.12
CA ASN A 83 -10.22 0.89 16.09
C ASN A 83 -9.53 2.24 16.29
N ASP A 84 -9.37 2.68 17.54
CA ASP A 84 -8.67 3.93 17.87
C ASP A 84 -7.19 3.86 17.47
N LYS A 85 -6.56 2.69 17.66
CA LYS A 85 -5.19 2.43 17.21
C LYS A 85 -5.05 2.40 15.69
N ILE A 86 -5.99 1.75 15.00
CA ILE A 86 -6.05 1.74 13.54
C ILE A 86 -6.20 3.17 12.99
N GLU A 87 -7.04 4.00 13.63
CA GLU A 87 -7.19 5.42 13.28
C GLU A 87 -5.91 6.23 13.54
N SER A 88 -5.24 5.99 14.67
CA SER A 88 -3.92 6.57 14.98
C SER A 88 -2.87 6.23 13.91
N ILE A 89 -2.84 4.97 13.46
CA ILE A 89 -1.98 4.52 12.35
C ILE A 89 -2.34 5.28 11.07
N ARG A 90 -3.63 5.38 10.72
CA ARG A 90 -4.10 6.14 9.54
C ARG A 90 -3.59 7.57 9.54
N MET A 91 -3.72 8.27 10.67
CA MET A 91 -3.27 9.66 10.82
C MET A 91 -1.75 9.78 10.62
N GLN A 92 -0.97 8.87 11.21
CA GLN A 92 0.49 8.89 11.10
C GLN A 92 0.96 8.54 9.69
N LEU A 93 0.40 7.51 9.05
CA LEU A 93 0.71 7.19 7.64
C LEU A 93 0.33 8.33 6.70
N THR A 94 -0.80 8.99 6.93
CA THR A 94 -1.21 10.17 6.14
C THR A 94 -0.20 11.30 6.28
N ALA A 95 0.25 11.59 7.50
CA ALA A 95 1.27 12.61 7.74
C ALA A 95 2.61 12.27 7.05
N MET A 96 3.04 11.01 7.10
CA MET A 96 4.24 10.54 6.41
C MET A 96 4.09 10.66 4.88
N ASN A 97 2.95 10.25 4.33
CA ASN A 97 2.65 10.40 2.90
C ASN A 97 2.73 11.86 2.44
N ASN A 98 2.15 12.79 3.21
CA ASN A 98 2.19 14.22 2.91
C ASN A 98 3.63 14.77 2.89
N VAL A 99 4.48 14.29 3.80
CA VAL A 99 5.91 14.66 3.82
C VAL A 99 6.61 14.13 2.57
N ILE A 100 6.38 12.88 2.19
CA ILE A 100 6.96 12.26 1.00
C ILE A 100 6.55 13.04 -0.26
N CYS A 101 5.25 13.33 -0.42
CA CYS A 101 4.74 14.12 -1.54
C CYS A 101 5.35 15.53 -1.59
N LYS A 102 5.55 16.17 -0.42
CA LYS A 102 6.13 17.52 -0.34
C LYS A 102 7.62 17.56 -0.68
N ILE A 103 8.37 16.55 -0.25
CA ILE A 103 9.80 16.42 -0.57
C ILE A 103 10.00 16.27 -2.09
N GLY A 104 9.05 15.63 -2.77
CA GLY A 104 9.03 15.54 -4.23
C GLY A 104 10.22 14.77 -4.81
N THR A 105 10.38 14.81 -6.13
CA THR A 105 11.39 14.03 -6.86
C THR A 105 12.83 14.53 -6.67
N ILE A 106 12.98 15.80 -6.25
CA ILE A 106 14.27 16.52 -6.21
C ILE A 106 15.20 15.98 -5.11
N TYR A 107 14.66 15.50 -3.99
CA TYR A 107 15.45 14.94 -2.89
C TYR A 107 15.49 13.40 -2.89
N LEU A 108 14.97 12.76 -3.93
CA LEU A 108 15.05 11.29 -4.07
C LEU A 108 16.46 10.81 -4.45
N THR A 109 17.39 11.72 -4.73
CA THR A 109 18.81 11.38 -4.89
C THR A 109 19.53 11.31 -3.55
N ASP A 110 18.93 11.83 -2.47
CA ASP A 110 19.50 11.78 -1.13
C ASP A 110 19.27 10.37 -0.53
N GLU A 111 20.36 9.68 -0.23
CA GLU A 111 20.34 8.32 0.29
C GLU A 111 19.62 8.21 1.64
N VAL A 112 19.71 9.26 2.47
CA VAL A 112 19.04 9.34 3.78
C VAL A 112 17.52 9.46 3.60
N VAL A 113 17.08 10.29 2.66
CA VAL A 113 15.65 10.43 2.30
C VAL A 113 15.12 9.12 1.71
N ARG A 114 15.85 8.50 0.79
CA ARG A 114 15.47 7.20 0.20
C ARG A 114 15.37 6.09 1.25
N GLY A 115 16.33 6.03 2.18
CA GLY A 115 16.31 5.08 3.29
C GLY A 115 15.07 5.25 4.16
N TRP A 116 14.68 6.49 4.46
CA TRP A 116 13.48 6.79 5.24
C TRP A 116 12.20 6.37 4.55
N ILE A 117 12.07 6.69 3.26
CA ILE A 117 10.91 6.28 2.49
C ILE A 117 10.81 4.75 2.42
N GLY A 118 11.95 4.05 2.31
CA GLY A 118 12.02 2.60 2.38
C GLY A 118 11.43 2.03 3.68
N GLU A 119 11.75 2.63 4.83
CA GLU A 119 11.18 2.22 6.11
C GLU A 119 9.69 2.54 6.23
N VAL A 120 9.22 3.70 5.73
CA VAL A 120 7.78 4.02 5.66
C VAL A 120 7.04 2.98 4.82
N ARG A 121 7.64 2.52 3.71
CA ARG A 121 7.05 1.50 2.84
C ARG A 121 6.92 0.15 3.53
N LYS A 122 7.94 -0.28 4.29
CA LYS A 122 7.87 -1.53 5.08
C LYS A 122 6.70 -1.50 6.06
N VAL A 123 6.52 -0.37 6.75
CA VAL A 123 5.37 -0.17 7.63
C VAL A 123 4.05 -0.23 6.85
N ALA A 124 3.98 0.38 5.67
CA ALA A 124 2.77 0.35 4.85
C ALA A 124 2.38 -1.08 4.41
N TYR A 125 3.35 -1.91 4.00
CA TYR A 125 3.07 -3.33 3.70
C TYR A 125 2.58 -4.09 4.93
N HIS A 126 3.20 -3.86 6.08
CA HIS A 126 2.75 -4.52 7.31
C HIS A 126 1.33 -4.08 7.71
N VAL A 127 0.98 -2.80 7.55
CA VAL A 127 -0.39 -2.32 7.70
C VAL A 127 -1.34 -3.01 6.72
N GLU A 128 -0.93 -3.12 5.46
CA GLU A 128 -1.70 -3.80 4.42
C GLU A 128 -2.04 -5.24 4.83
N ASP A 129 -1.03 -6.02 5.25
CA ASP A 129 -1.18 -7.41 5.70
C ASP A 129 -2.13 -7.52 6.90
N VAL A 130 -1.99 -6.62 7.88
CA VAL A 130 -2.86 -6.61 9.08
C VAL A 130 -4.30 -6.28 8.71
N MET A 131 -4.52 -5.36 7.77
CA MET A 131 -5.87 -5.03 7.30
C MET A 131 -6.48 -6.15 6.44
N ASP A 132 -5.67 -6.89 5.67
CA ASP A 132 -6.15 -8.07 4.95
C ASP A 132 -6.61 -9.17 5.90
N MET A 133 -5.81 -9.45 6.95
CA MET A 133 -6.20 -10.40 8.00
C MET A 133 -7.49 -9.95 8.70
N TYR A 134 -7.59 -8.65 9.01
CA TYR A 134 -8.79 -8.06 9.60
C TYR A 134 -10.01 -8.28 8.71
N SER A 135 -9.97 -7.83 7.45
CA SER A 135 -11.10 -7.90 6.52
C SER A 135 -11.51 -9.34 6.21
N TYR A 136 -10.54 -10.25 6.08
CA TYR A 136 -10.83 -11.67 5.88
C TYR A 136 -11.65 -12.25 7.04
N HIS A 137 -11.22 -11.99 8.28
CA HIS A 137 -11.88 -12.53 9.46
C HIS A 137 -13.18 -11.82 9.83
N THR A 138 -13.35 -10.53 9.49
CA THR A 138 -14.65 -9.86 9.65
C THR A 138 -15.70 -10.43 8.71
N LEU A 139 -15.35 -10.64 7.43
CA LEU A 139 -16.25 -11.27 6.45
C LEU A 139 -16.60 -12.70 6.84
N GLN A 140 -15.60 -13.50 7.22
CA GLN A 140 -15.82 -14.86 7.68
C GLN A 140 -16.72 -14.90 8.92
N MET A 141 -16.52 -14.00 9.87
CA MET A 141 -17.35 -13.89 11.07
C MET A 141 -18.79 -13.47 10.73
N GLU A 142 -18.96 -12.56 9.77
CA GLU A 142 -20.26 -12.10 9.30
C GLU A 142 -21.06 -13.24 8.67
N GLU A 143 -20.47 -13.99 7.74
CA GLU A 143 -21.10 -15.16 7.12
C GLU A 143 -21.50 -16.21 8.17
N GLU A 144 -20.59 -16.56 9.08
CA GLU A 144 -20.88 -17.55 10.12
C GLU A 144 -21.91 -17.07 11.16
N TRP A 145 -21.95 -15.75 11.42
CA TRP A 145 -22.95 -15.11 12.28
C TRP A 145 -24.35 -15.25 11.68
N PHE A 146 -24.51 -14.95 10.39
CA PHE A 146 -25.79 -15.09 9.68
C PHE A 146 -26.29 -16.53 9.69
N LEU A 147 -25.39 -17.51 9.66
CA LEU A 147 -25.72 -18.95 9.64
C LEU A 147 -26.04 -19.54 11.03
N LYS A 148 -26.21 -18.74 12.10
CA LYS A 148 -26.53 -19.16 13.48
C LYS A 148 -25.55 -20.17 14.10
N LYS A 149 -24.32 -20.30 13.57
CA LYS A 149 -23.28 -21.23 14.08
C LYS A 149 -22.50 -20.67 15.30
N TYR A 150 -22.89 -19.48 15.76
CA TYR A 150 -22.08 -18.57 16.57
C TYR A 150 -21.65 -19.09 17.95
N PHE A 151 -22.52 -19.82 18.67
CA PHE A 151 -22.22 -20.21 20.05
C PHE A 151 -21.02 -21.17 20.17
N ILE A 152 -20.66 -21.90 19.11
CA ILE A 152 -19.60 -22.90 19.14
C ILE A 152 -18.21 -22.28 18.88
N LYS A 153 -18.14 -21.04 18.34
CA LYS A 153 -16.88 -20.45 17.83
C LYS A 153 -16.51 -19.09 18.38
N ALA A 154 -17.24 -18.55 19.35
CA ALA A 154 -16.92 -17.24 19.93
C ALA A 154 -15.47 -17.14 20.47
N SER A 155 -14.92 -18.22 21.03
CA SER A 155 -13.52 -18.25 21.51
C SER A 155 -12.49 -18.15 20.38
N HIS A 156 -12.79 -18.70 19.21
CA HIS A 156 -11.93 -18.61 18.03
C HIS A 156 -11.79 -17.17 17.55
N TYR A 157 -12.91 -16.45 17.40
CA TYR A 157 -12.88 -15.06 16.96
C TYR A 157 -12.24 -14.13 18.01
N VAL A 158 -12.45 -14.39 19.30
CA VAL A 158 -11.72 -13.66 20.35
C VAL A 158 -10.20 -13.82 20.18
N LEU A 159 -9.71 -15.03 19.93
CA LEU A 159 -8.29 -15.29 19.72
C LEU A 159 -7.75 -14.58 18.48
N VAL A 160 -8.44 -14.74 17.33
CA VAL A 160 -8.03 -14.15 16.05
C VAL A 160 -7.95 -12.63 16.14
N PHE A 161 -8.99 -11.97 16.66
CA PHE A 161 -8.97 -10.51 16.79
C PHE A 161 -7.98 -10.02 17.85
N SER A 162 -7.67 -10.84 18.86
CA SER A 162 -6.60 -10.52 19.81
C SER A 162 -5.23 -10.51 19.14
N GLN A 163 -4.96 -11.48 18.25
CA GLN A 163 -3.73 -11.51 17.45
C GLN A 163 -3.63 -10.31 16.51
N ILE A 164 -4.74 -9.93 15.86
CA ILE A 164 -4.79 -8.72 15.03
C ILE A 164 -4.47 -7.48 15.88
N ALA A 165 -5.02 -7.37 17.09
CA ALA A 165 -4.71 -6.26 17.99
C ALA A 165 -3.23 -6.21 18.40
N GLU A 166 -2.60 -7.36 18.60
CA GLU A 166 -1.16 -7.46 18.87
C GLU A 166 -0.31 -6.97 17.68
N GLU A 167 -0.66 -7.36 16.45
CA GLU A 167 0.03 -6.87 15.25
C GLU A 167 -0.20 -5.37 15.02
N VAL A 168 -1.39 -4.84 15.31
CA VAL A 168 -1.65 -3.39 15.30
C VAL A 168 -0.74 -2.65 16.28
N ILE A 169 -0.57 -3.16 17.50
CA ILE A 169 0.36 -2.59 18.50
C ILE A 169 1.81 -2.64 18.00
N LYS A 170 2.19 -3.69 17.28
CA LYS A 170 3.53 -3.83 16.68
C LYS A 170 3.74 -2.80 15.58
N VAL A 171 2.77 -2.59 14.69
CA VAL A 171 2.78 -1.50 13.70
C VAL A 171 2.94 -0.14 14.37
N GLU A 172 2.20 0.16 15.45
CA GLU A 172 2.38 1.43 16.19
C GLU A 172 3.82 1.62 16.67
N LYS A 173 4.48 0.55 17.14
CA LYS A 173 5.89 0.60 17.56
C LYS A 173 6.83 0.82 16.37
N GLU A 174 6.56 0.22 15.22
CA GLU A 174 7.35 0.42 14.00
C GLU A 174 7.23 1.86 13.50
N ILE A 175 6.03 2.43 13.47
CA ILE A 175 5.82 3.84 13.10
C ILE A 175 6.63 4.76 14.03
N LYS A 176 6.58 4.53 15.35
CA LYS A 176 7.36 5.33 16.31
C LYS A 176 8.86 5.30 15.99
N LYS A 177 9.41 4.13 15.68
CA LYS A 177 10.81 3.99 15.25
C LYS A 177 11.08 4.78 13.96
N VAL A 178 10.21 4.68 12.96
CA VAL A 178 10.36 5.42 11.69
C VAL A 178 10.33 6.94 11.91
N VAL A 179 9.50 7.42 12.82
CA VAL A 179 9.43 8.84 13.21
C VAL A 179 10.69 9.28 13.97
N GLU A 180 11.23 8.45 14.85
CA GLU A 180 12.49 8.74 15.56
C GLU A 180 13.68 8.76 14.60
N LEU A 181 13.77 7.78 13.70
CA LEU A 181 14.80 7.71 12.65
C LEU A 181 14.77 8.94 11.75
N LYS A 182 13.57 9.38 11.34
CA LYS A 182 13.38 10.64 10.62
C LYS A 182 14.09 11.79 11.35
N ASN A 183 13.80 12.00 12.62
CA ASN A 183 14.36 13.13 13.37
C ASN A 183 15.90 13.08 13.44
N LEU A 184 16.48 11.89 13.59
CA LEU A 184 17.93 11.69 13.61
C LEU A 184 18.59 11.99 12.25
N TRP A 185 17.98 11.46 11.19
CA TRP A 185 18.46 11.54 9.82
C TRP A 185 18.35 12.95 9.24
N PHE A 186 17.23 13.64 9.48
CA PHE A 186 17.07 15.00 9.01
C PHE A 186 17.87 16.03 9.84
N LYS A 187 18.13 15.76 11.12
CA LYS A 187 19.07 16.57 11.92
C LYS A 187 20.50 16.49 11.39
N THR A 188 20.91 15.36 10.85
CA THR A 188 22.27 15.15 10.32
C THR A 188 22.42 15.61 8.88
N ALA A 189 21.37 15.49 8.05
CA ALA A 189 21.37 15.92 6.65
C ALA A 189 21.31 17.44 6.46
N PHE A 190 20.62 18.18 7.34
CA PHE A 190 20.42 19.64 7.22
C PHE A 190 21.33 20.48 8.14
N ALA A 191 22.33 19.87 8.79
CA ALA A 191 23.30 20.57 9.64
C ALA A 191 24.59 21.00 8.90
N ARG A 192 24.57 21.04 7.56
CA ARG A 192 25.67 21.56 6.73
C ARG A 192 25.22 22.79 5.93
#